data_AF-A0A1I7UQS8-F1
#
_entry.id   AF-A0A1I7UQS8-F1
#
_cell.length_a   1.000
_cell.length_b   1.000
_cell.length_c   1.000
_cell.angle_alpha   90.00
_cell.angle_beta   90.00
_cell.angle_gamma   90.00
#
_symmetry.space_group_name_H-M   'P 1'
#
loop_
_entity.id
_entity.type
_entity.pdbx_description
1 polymer ?
#
loop_
_entity_poly.entity_id
_entity_poly.type
_entity_poly.pdbx_seq_one_letter_code
_entity_poly.pdbx_strand_id
1 'polypeptide(L)'
;MWGVAPTDQCNWESLRKKIAKHGVRNSLLMAPMPTASTAQILGNNKSIEPYTSNIYSRRVLSGDFQIVNPHMLKDLVERGLWSDEMKNRLIANNGSIQRDA
;
A
#
# COMPACT_ATOMS: atom_id res chain seq x y z
N MET A 1 -13.18 -23.80 9.82
CA MET A 1 -12.90 -22.65 10.70
C MET A 1 -13.78 -21.45 10.39
N TRP A 2 -13.98 -21.06 9.12
CA TRP A 2 -14.77 -19.85 8.79
C TRP A 2 -15.98 -20.08 7.85
N GLY A 3 -16.23 -21.32 7.41
CA GLY A 3 -17.38 -21.63 6.56
C GLY A 3 -17.33 -21.04 5.13
N VAL A 4 -16.20 -20.48 4.72
CA VAL A 4 -16.03 -19.83 3.41
C VAL A 4 -15.41 -20.81 2.39
N ALA A 5 -16.00 -20.87 1.19
CA ALA A 5 -15.42 -21.55 0.05
C ALA A 5 -14.35 -20.65 -0.60
N PRO A 6 -13.10 -21.13 -0.79
CA PRO A 6 -12.07 -20.35 -1.45
C PRO A 6 -12.38 -20.17 -2.94
N THR A 7 -11.77 -19.15 -3.54
CA THR A 7 -11.81 -18.96 -5.00
C THR A 7 -11.09 -20.09 -5.73
N ASP A 8 -11.41 -20.27 -7.01
CA ASP A 8 -10.93 -21.33 -7.91
C ASP A 8 -9.54 -21.06 -8.52
N GLN A 9 -8.88 -19.96 -8.13
CA GLN A 9 -7.54 -19.58 -8.62
C GLN A 9 -6.44 -20.61 -8.28
N CYS A 10 -6.67 -21.49 -7.31
CA CYS A 10 -5.73 -22.53 -6.89
C CYS A 10 -6.45 -23.87 -6.65
N ASN A 11 -5.77 -24.99 -6.94
CA ASN A 11 -6.28 -26.33 -6.64
C ASN A 11 -6.08 -26.70 -5.16
N TRP A 12 -6.99 -26.22 -4.32
CA TRP A 12 -6.98 -26.46 -2.88
C TRP A 12 -7.22 -27.93 -2.49
N GLU A 13 -7.90 -28.71 -3.33
CA GLU A 13 -8.15 -30.14 -3.05
C GLU A 13 -6.87 -30.96 -3.10
N SER A 14 -6.07 -30.77 -4.15
CA SER A 14 -4.77 -31.43 -4.30
C SER A 14 -3.85 -31.07 -3.14
N LEU A 15 -3.83 -29.80 -2.72
CA LEU A 15 -3.04 -29.35 -1.58
C LEU A 15 -3.48 -30.01 -0.27
N ARG A 16 -4.80 -30.09 0.00
CA ARG A 16 -5.34 -30.78 1.18
C ARG A 16 -4.94 -32.26 1.22
N LYS A 17 -4.98 -32.97 0.09
CA LYS A 17 -4.53 -34.37 -0.01
C LYS A 17 -3.04 -34.52 0.32
N LYS A 18 -2.19 -33.61 -0.15
CA LYS A 18 -0.75 -33.61 0.17
C LYS A 18 -0.50 -33.35 1.65
N ILE A 19 -1.18 -32.35 2.23
CA ILE A 19 -1.06 -32.03 3.66
C ILE A 19 -1.49 -33.22 4.52
N ALA A 20 -2.58 -33.93 4.15
CA ALA A 20 -3.02 -35.12 4.87
C ALA A 20 -1.98 -36.27 4.84
N LYS A 21 -1.26 -36.43 3.72
CA LYS A 21 -0.25 -37.49 3.56
C LYS A 21 1.10 -37.16 4.21
N HIS A 22 1.54 -35.91 4.11
CA HIS A 22 2.91 -35.50 4.47
C HIS A 22 2.98 -34.59 5.70
N GLY A 23 1.85 -34.07 6.16
CA GLY A 23 1.80 -33.04 7.19
C GLY A 23 2.30 -31.68 6.70
N VAL A 24 2.54 -30.77 7.66
CA VAL A 24 3.16 -29.47 7.47
C VAL A 24 4.31 -29.29 8.46
N ARG A 25 5.34 -28.53 8.07
CA ARG A 25 6.51 -28.30 8.94
C ARG A 25 6.25 -27.23 10.01
N ASN A 26 5.50 -26.20 9.65
CA ASN A 26 5.22 -25.04 10.50
C ASN A 26 3.77 -25.09 10.96
N SER A 27 3.52 -24.78 12.23
CA SER A 27 2.17 -24.72 12.81
C SER A 27 1.35 -23.54 12.26
N LEU A 28 2.00 -22.40 12.03
CA LEU A 28 1.43 -21.17 11.48
C LEU A 28 2.39 -20.56 10.45
N LEU A 29 1.85 -19.92 9.41
CA LEU A 29 2.63 -19.39 8.28
C LEU A 29 2.34 -17.92 7.93
N MET A 30 1.15 -17.40 8.24
CA MET A 30 0.73 -16.07 7.79
C MET A 30 0.39 -15.15 8.96
N ALA A 31 1.02 -13.99 8.98
CA ALA A 31 0.73 -12.89 9.89
C ALA A 31 1.16 -11.57 9.23
N PRO A 32 0.26 -10.82 8.58
CA PRO A 32 0.60 -9.51 8.03
C PRO A 32 1.05 -8.56 9.15
N MET A 33 2.28 -8.06 9.06
CA MET A 33 2.88 -7.16 10.06
C MET A 33 2.89 -5.70 9.56
N PRO A 34 3.10 -4.71 10.45
CA PRO A 34 3.47 -3.37 10.04
C PRO A 34 4.82 -3.35 9.31
N THR A 35 4.87 -2.80 8.11
CA THR A 35 6.08 -2.79 7.27
C THR A 35 6.72 -1.40 7.14
N ALA A 36 6.61 -0.56 8.18
CA ALA A 36 6.96 0.86 8.11
C ALA A 36 8.35 1.13 7.49
N SER A 37 9.41 0.50 7.99
CA SER A 37 10.77 0.72 7.50
C SER A 37 11.06 0.01 6.18
N THR A 38 10.61 -1.24 6.01
CA THR A 38 10.89 -2.03 4.81
C THR A 38 10.12 -1.53 3.59
N ALA A 39 8.85 -1.14 3.75
CA ALA A 39 8.07 -0.51 2.69
C ALA A 39 8.68 0.84 2.30
N GLN A 40 9.21 1.60 3.26
CA GLN A 40 9.92 2.86 2.97
C GLN A 40 11.19 2.64 2.14
N ILE A 41 11.96 1.57 2.41
CA ILE A 41 13.14 1.21 1.62
C ILE A 41 12.74 0.85 0.18
N LEU A 42 11.65 0.09 0.02
CA LEU A 42 11.16 -0.34 -1.29
C LEU A 42 10.31 0.71 -2.02
N GLY A 43 9.99 1.84 -1.39
CA GLY A 43 9.12 2.87 -1.96
C GLY A 43 7.63 2.48 -2.04
N ASN A 44 7.19 1.52 -1.24
CA ASN A 44 5.81 1.03 -1.19
C ASN A 44 4.99 1.69 -0.06
N ASN A 45 3.66 1.56 -0.13
CA ASN A 45 2.79 1.89 1.00
C ASN A 45 2.92 0.85 2.13
N LYS A 46 2.47 1.21 3.32
CA LYS A 46 2.57 0.36 4.51
C LYS A 46 1.55 -0.78 4.47
N SER A 47 2.06 -2.01 4.59
CA SER A 47 1.28 -3.23 4.80
C SER A 47 0.05 -3.30 3.87
N ILE A 48 -1.10 -3.62 4.44
CA ILE A 48 -2.42 -3.64 3.77
C ILE A 48 -3.20 -2.32 3.93
N GLU A 49 -2.54 -1.26 4.42
CA GLU A 49 -3.21 0.02 4.69
C GLU A 49 -3.44 0.78 3.36
N PRO A 50 -4.52 1.57 3.25
CA PRO A 50 -4.65 2.56 2.19
C PRO A 50 -3.61 3.68 2.35
N TYR A 51 -3.38 4.46 1.30
CA TYR A 51 -2.58 5.68 1.42
C TYR A 51 -3.27 6.64 2.39
N THR A 52 -2.58 6.98 3.49
CA THR A 52 -3.12 7.89 4.51
C THR A 52 -3.21 9.33 4.02
N SER A 53 -2.30 9.75 3.12
CA SER A 53 -2.34 11.04 2.45
C SER A 53 -1.58 10.97 1.13
N ASN A 54 -1.98 11.78 0.14
CA ASN A 54 -1.23 11.92 -1.10
C ASN A 54 -0.02 12.86 -0.97
N ILE A 55 0.15 13.52 0.18
CA ILE A 55 1.35 14.31 0.47
C ILE A 55 1.82 14.00 1.89
N TYR A 56 3.09 13.68 2.06
CA TYR A 56 3.67 13.39 3.37
C TYR A 56 5.08 13.97 3.48
N SER A 57 5.45 14.38 4.70
CA SER A 57 6.80 14.87 4.99
C SER A 57 7.71 13.69 5.36
N ARG A 58 8.91 13.70 4.79
CA ARG A 58 10.00 12.78 5.11
C ARG A 58 11.17 13.58 5.66
N ARG A 59 11.51 13.32 6.92
CA ARG A 59 12.67 13.90 7.57
C ARG A 59 13.93 13.12 7.22
N VAL A 60 14.95 13.81 6.73
CA VAL A 60 16.31 13.29 6.54
C VAL A 60 17.31 14.24 7.20
N LEU A 61 18.59 13.84 7.29
CA LEU A 61 19.63 14.68 7.91
C LEU A 61 19.77 16.06 7.24
N SER A 62 19.45 16.15 5.95
CA SER A 62 19.51 17.39 5.15
C SER A 62 18.24 18.26 5.23
N GLY A 63 17.23 17.87 6.02
CA GLY A 63 15.98 18.62 6.19
C GLY A 63 14.70 17.80 6.00
N ASP A 64 13.56 18.50 5.94
CA ASP A 64 12.25 17.90 5.70
C ASP A 64 11.86 18.03 4.23
N PHE A 65 11.59 16.90 3.58
CA PHE A 65 11.18 16.83 2.18
C PHE A 65 9.71 16.46 2.09
N GLN A 66 8.93 17.24 1.36
CA GLN A 66 7.56 16.86 1.02
C GLN A 66 7.57 15.88 -0.15
N ILE A 67 7.01 14.70 0.06
CA ILE A 67 6.86 13.66 -0.96
C ILE A 67 5.39 13.57 -1.33
N VAL A 68 5.12 13.62 -2.63
CA VAL A 68 3.79 13.43 -3.20
C VAL A 68 3.65 11.97 -3.62
N ASN A 69 2.45 11.40 -3.51
CA ASN A 69 2.15 10.05 -3.99
C ASN A 69 2.61 9.91 -5.46
N PRO A 70 3.58 9.02 -5.76
CA PRO A 70 4.19 8.94 -7.07
C PRO A 70 3.20 8.51 -8.16
N HIS A 71 2.20 7.69 -7.81
CA HIS A 71 1.17 7.26 -8.74
C HIS A 71 0.27 8.43 -9.17
N MET A 72 -0.20 9.21 -8.19
CA MET A 72 -1.03 10.39 -8.45
C MET A 72 -0.26 11.47 -9.21
N LEU A 73 1.00 11.72 -8.84
CA LEU A 73 1.84 12.69 -9.52
C LEU A 73 2.02 12.33 -10.99
N LYS A 74 2.29 11.05 -11.29
CA LYS A 74 2.40 10.56 -12.66
C LYS A 74 1.13 10.82 -13.45
N ASP A 75 -0.03 10.46 -12.90
CA ASP A 75 -1.33 10.66 -13.56
C ASP A 75 -1.65 12.15 -13.81
N LEU A 76 -1.30 13.03 -12.87
CA LEU A 76 -1.51 14.48 -13.03
C LEU A 76 -0.57 15.09 -14.08
N VAL A 77 0.68 14.64 -14.15
CA VAL A 77 1.64 15.08 -15.17
C VAL A 77 1.21 14.61 -16.56
N GLU A 78 0.81 13.34 -16.70
CA GLU A 78 0.32 12.79 -17.97
C GLU A 78 -0.92 13.52 -18.51
N ARG A 79 -1.76 14.06 -17.61
CA ARG A 79 -2.94 14.86 -17.97
C ARG A 79 -2.66 16.36 -18.11
N GLY A 80 -1.43 16.81 -17.88
CA GLY A 80 -1.07 18.24 -17.90
C GLY A 80 -1.72 19.07 -16.77
N LEU A 81 -2.13 18.42 -15.68
CA LEU A 81 -2.80 19.03 -14.52
C LEU A 81 -1.86 19.33 -13.36
N TRP A 82 -0.59 18.92 -13.45
CA TRP A 82 0.40 19.19 -12.42
C TRP A 82 0.95 20.62 -12.53
N SER A 83 0.80 21.39 -11.47
CA SER A 83 1.30 22.76 -11.34
C SER A 83 1.64 23.08 -9.89
N ASP A 84 2.40 24.16 -9.66
CA ASP A 84 2.67 24.64 -8.29
C ASP A 84 1.38 25.03 -7.55
N GLU A 85 0.38 25.53 -8.26
CA GLU A 85 -0.95 25.80 -7.70
C GLU A 85 -1.62 24.49 -7.23
N MET A 86 -1.57 23.42 -8.04
CA MET A 86 -2.10 22.12 -7.64
C MET A 86 -1.40 21.58 -6.40
N LYS A 87 -0.07 21.69 -6.33
CA LYS A 87 0.72 21.29 -5.16
C LYS A 87 0.29 22.06 -3.91
N ASN A 88 0.13 23.38 -4.02
CA ASN A 88 -0.30 24.21 -2.90
C ASN A 88 -1.73 23.87 -2.44
N ARG A 89 -2.63 23.57 -3.37
CA ARG A 89 -3.99 23.09 -3.05
C ARG A 89 -3.98 21.74 -2.34
N LEU A 90 -3.12 20.82 -2.75
CA LEU A 90 -2.95 19.55 -2.04
C LEU A 90 -2.45 19.75 -0.61
N ILE A 91 -1.48 20.65 -0.40
CA ILE A 91 -0.99 20.98 0.94
C ILE A 91 -2.13 21.58 1.78
N ALA A 92 -2.88 22.53 1.23
CA ALA A 92 -4.01 23.17 1.91
C ALA A 92 -5.11 22.16 2.30
N ASN A 93 -5.33 21.15 1.47
CA ASN A 93 -6.32 20.10 1.68
C ASN A 93 -5.76 18.85 2.40
N ASN A 94 -4.63 18.96 3.12
CA ASN A 94 -3.98 17.85 3.84
C ASN A 94 -3.70 16.60 2.98
N GLY A 95 -3.46 16.81 1.68
CA GLY A 95 -3.19 15.77 0.68
C GLY A 95 -4.44 15.12 0.08
N SER A 96 -5.63 15.66 0.33
CA SER A 96 -6.84 15.26 -0.39
C SER A 96 -6.88 15.94 -1.77
N ILE A 97 -7.19 15.15 -2.81
CA ILE A 97 -7.52 15.65 -4.15
C ILE A 97 -8.99 16.01 -4.30
N GLN A 98 -9.84 15.55 -3.38
CA GLN A 98 -11.26 15.85 -3.40
C GLN A 98 -11.46 17.28 -2.87
N ARG A 99 -12.45 18.00 -3.42
CA ARG A 99 -12.95 19.21 -2.78
C ARG A 99 -13.82 18.76 -1.61
N ASP A 100 -13.57 19.27 -0.42
CA ASP A 100 -14.58 19.24 0.62
C ASP A 100 -15.81 20.00 0.07
N ALA A 101 -16.99 19.40 0.23
CA ALA A 101 -18.26 19.99 -0.19
C ALA A 101 -18.57 21.27 0.61
#